data_AF-M1NYI1-F1
#
_entry.id   AF-M1NYI1-F1
#
_cell.length_a   1.000
_cell.length_b   1.000
_cell.length_c   1.000
_cell.angle_alpha   90.00
_cell.angle_beta   90.00
_cell.angle_gamma   90.00
#
_symmetry.space_group_name_H-M   'P 1'
#
loop_
_entity.id
_entity.type
_entity.pdbx_description
1 polymer ?
#
loop_
_entity_poly.entity_id
_entity_poly.type
_entity_poly.pdbx_seq_one_letter_code
_entity_poly.pdbx_strand_id
1 'polypeptide(L)'
;AACLIIVSNVFILAALYTERRLAVGTISKTTGLIFHVFNLMSLLIFPSVTVLSVNSMTPVGGVLSLGVYTVLFLKLYSYQDTNRWCREIRKAKAKRLTRSYSCPSVSQSNGSAVHSHVSYPGNLTHRDMYYFVFAPTLCYQLNFPRSPRIRVRFLMRRLFEMLFFMQLLVGLIQQWMVPTIQNSMKPFQEMDFSRMVERLLKLAVPNHLIWLIFFYWFFHSSMNFVAELLQFGDREFYRDWWNAETI
;
A
#
# COMPACT_ATOMS: atom_id res chain seq x y z
N ALA A 1 11.59 15.18 0.74
CA ALA A 1 10.58 14.14 1.04
C ALA A 1 9.15 14.56 0.67
N ALA A 2 8.57 15.60 1.28
CA ALA A 2 7.17 16.00 1.03
C ALA A 2 6.88 16.30 -0.46
N CYS A 3 7.77 17.03 -1.14
CA CYS A 3 7.60 17.31 -2.58
C CYS A 3 7.53 16.03 -3.43
N LEU A 4 8.31 15.00 -3.11
CA LEU A 4 8.25 13.70 -3.81
C LEU A 4 6.89 13.03 -3.62
N ILE A 5 6.37 13.06 -2.39
CA ILE A 5 5.04 12.51 -2.10
C ILE A 5 3.95 13.28 -2.87
N ILE A 6 4.07 14.61 -3.03
CA ILE A 6 3.11 15.37 -3.84
C ILE A 6 3.22 14.98 -5.32
N VAL A 7 4.45 14.81 -5.83
CA VAL A 7 4.70 14.38 -7.22
C VAL A 7 4.16 12.98 -7.50
N SER A 8 4.02 12.10 -6.49
CA SER A 8 3.45 10.76 -6.68
C SER A 8 2.02 10.78 -7.26
N ASN A 9 1.27 11.88 -7.07
CA ASN A 9 -0.06 12.08 -7.66
C ASN A 9 -0.05 12.07 -9.19
N VAL A 10 1.05 12.48 -9.82
CA VAL A 10 1.18 12.44 -11.29
C VAL A 10 1.05 11.01 -11.79
N PHE A 11 1.72 10.06 -11.12
CA PHE A 11 1.68 8.64 -11.51
C PHE A 11 0.31 7.99 -11.26
N ILE A 12 -0.38 8.40 -10.18
CA ILE A 12 -1.75 7.97 -9.86
C ILE A 12 -2.72 8.42 -10.96
N LEU A 13 -2.65 9.70 -11.32
CA LEU A 13 -3.51 10.29 -12.35
C LEU A 13 -3.19 9.72 -13.74
N ALA A 14 -1.91 9.49 -14.05
CA ALA A 14 -1.50 8.84 -15.29
C ALA A 14 -2.08 7.41 -15.41
N ALA A 15 -2.04 6.62 -14.33
CA ALA A 15 -2.64 5.28 -14.32
C ALA A 15 -4.16 5.33 -14.53
N LEU A 16 -4.86 6.24 -13.85
CA LEU A 16 -6.31 6.42 -14.01
C LEU A 16 -6.67 6.88 -15.43
N TYR A 17 -5.91 7.83 -15.97
CA TYR A 17 -6.13 8.35 -17.32
C TYR A 17 -5.96 7.24 -18.37
N THR A 18 -4.87 6.48 -18.31
CA THR A 18 -4.62 5.35 -19.21
C THR A 18 -5.77 4.33 -19.16
N GLU A 19 -6.24 3.96 -17.96
CA GLU A 19 -7.37 3.04 -17.82
C GLU A 19 -8.68 3.60 -18.36
N ARG A 20 -8.97 4.90 -18.18
CA ARG A 20 -10.15 5.54 -18.80
C ARG A 20 -10.09 5.50 -20.32
N ARG A 21 -8.93 5.79 -20.90
CA ARG A 21 -8.73 5.75 -22.37
C ARG A 21 -8.87 4.33 -22.92
N LEU A 22 -8.42 3.32 -22.18
CA LEU A 22 -8.63 1.91 -22.50
C LEU A 22 -10.08 1.46 -22.36
N ALA A 23 -10.81 2.00 -21.37
CA ALA A 23 -12.23 1.68 -21.14
C ALA A 23 -13.13 2.16 -22.27
N VAL A 24 -12.87 3.37 -22.79
CA VAL A 24 -13.60 3.96 -23.94
C VAL A 24 -13.17 3.31 -25.27
N GLY A 25 -12.03 2.62 -25.31
CA GLY A 25 -11.51 1.97 -26.52
C GLY A 25 -10.74 2.92 -27.46
N THR A 26 -10.37 4.11 -26.98
CA THR A 26 -9.56 5.07 -27.74
C THR A 26 -8.11 4.62 -27.96
N ILE A 27 -7.60 3.74 -27.10
CA ILE A 27 -6.22 3.25 -27.13
C ILE A 27 -6.25 1.72 -27.27
N SER A 28 -5.34 1.17 -28.08
CA SER A 28 -5.17 -0.28 -28.23
C SER A 28 -4.67 -0.92 -26.93
N LYS A 29 -4.97 -2.21 -26.74
CA LYS A 29 -4.52 -2.97 -25.55
C LYS A 29 -2.99 -2.93 -25.39
N THR A 30 -2.26 -3.07 -26.49
CA THR A 30 -0.78 -3.09 -26.48
C THR A 30 -0.22 -1.73 -26.06
N THR A 31 -0.74 -0.64 -26.63
CA THR A 31 -0.34 0.72 -26.28
C THR A 31 -0.66 1.06 -24.82
N GLY A 32 -1.82 0.65 -24.32
CA GLY A 32 -2.17 0.80 -22.91
C GLY A 32 -1.22 0.04 -21.98
N LEU A 33 -0.86 -1.20 -22.34
CA LEU A 33 0.11 -1.98 -21.58
C LEU A 33 1.48 -1.29 -21.53
N ILE A 34 1.95 -0.75 -22.66
CA ILE A 34 3.21 0.01 -22.73
C ILE A 34 3.16 1.22 -21.79
N PHE A 35 2.09 2.01 -21.82
CA PHE A 35 1.95 3.17 -20.92
C PHE A 35 1.93 2.78 -19.45
N HIS A 36 1.27 1.67 -19.10
CA HIS A 36 1.28 1.17 -17.72
C HIS A 36 2.66 0.70 -17.27
N VAL A 37 3.35 -0.11 -18.09
CA VAL A 37 4.70 -0.58 -17.78
C VAL A 37 5.64 0.60 -17.63
N PHE A 38 5.59 1.57 -18.54
CA PHE A 38 6.38 2.78 -18.45
C PHE A 38 6.09 3.55 -17.14
N ASN A 39 4.81 3.79 -16.82
CA ASN A 39 4.42 4.48 -15.59
C ASN A 39 4.94 3.76 -14.34
N LEU A 40 4.81 2.42 -14.27
CA LEU A 40 5.28 1.61 -13.14
C LEU A 40 6.81 1.61 -13.01
N MET A 41 7.54 1.51 -14.13
CA MET A 41 9.00 1.58 -14.13
C MET A 41 9.48 2.97 -13.69
N SER A 42 8.88 4.03 -14.22
CA SER A 42 9.19 5.41 -13.80
C SER A 42 8.88 5.62 -12.32
N LEU A 43 7.85 4.97 -11.78
CA LEU A 43 7.50 5.06 -10.35
C LEU A 43 8.60 4.52 -9.43
N LEU A 44 9.39 3.54 -9.87
CA LEU A 44 10.51 3.02 -9.09
C LEU A 44 11.81 3.80 -9.33
N ILE A 45 12.08 4.15 -10.59
CA ILE A 45 13.34 4.81 -10.98
C ILE A 45 13.38 6.26 -10.49
N PHE A 46 12.30 7.02 -10.69
CA PHE A 46 12.23 8.45 -10.36
C PHE A 46 12.57 8.78 -8.88
N PRO A 47 11.93 8.17 -7.86
CA PRO A 47 12.25 8.47 -6.48
C PRO A 47 13.65 7.98 -6.10
N SER A 48 14.11 6.86 -6.65
CA SER A 48 15.44 6.30 -6.39
C SER A 48 16.55 7.24 -6.87
N VAL A 49 16.44 7.73 -8.11
CA VAL A 49 17.36 8.72 -8.66
C VAL A 49 17.30 10.01 -7.86
N THR A 50 16.11 10.49 -7.52
CA THR A 50 15.98 11.75 -6.77
C THR A 50 16.61 11.68 -5.38
N VAL A 51 16.42 10.57 -4.66
CA VAL A 51 17.02 10.37 -3.32
C VAL A 51 18.55 10.31 -3.41
N LEU A 52 19.11 9.73 -4.47
CA LEU A 52 20.56 9.64 -4.67
C LEU A 52 21.19 10.94 -5.17
N SER A 53 20.49 11.72 -5.99
CA SER A 53 21.03 12.95 -6.58
C SER A 53 20.84 14.20 -5.70
N VAL A 54 19.86 14.21 -4.81
CA VAL A 54 19.53 15.39 -4.00
C VAL A 54 20.23 15.32 -2.64
N ASN A 55 21.31 16.10 -2.49
CA ASN A 55 22.12 16.16 -1.27
C ASN A 55 21.37 16.66 -0.03
N SER A 56 20.26 17.39 -0.17
CA SER A 56 19.46 17.88 0.95
C SER A 56 18.50 16.84 1.54
N MET A 57 18.49 15.61 1.01
CA MET A 57 17.57 14.57 1.46
C MET A 57 18.08 13.87 2.73
N THR A 58 17.34 14.01 3.82
CA THR A 58 17.62 13.26 5.06
C THR A 58 17.39 11.75 4.85
N PRO A 59 18.15 10.85 5.52
CA PRO A 59 17.96 9.41 5.40
C PRO A 59 16.54 8.93 5.76
N VAL A 60 15.96 9.45 6.85
CA VAL A 60 14.59 9.14 7.27
C VAL A 60 13.58 9.57 6.20
N GLY A 61 13.72 10.77 5.66
CA GLY A 61 12.92 11.24 4.54
C GLY A 61 13.07 10.38 3.29
N GLY A 62 14.28 9.86 3.02
CA GLY A 62 14.60 8.91 1.96
C GLY A 62 13.79 7.62 2.10
N VAL A 63 13.90 6.96 3.25
CA VAL A 63 13.17 5.73 3.57
C VAL A 63 11.66 5.93 3.45
N LEU A 64 11.12 7.02 4.02
CA LEU A 64 9.69 7.33 3.94
C LEU A 64 9.23 7.55 2.50
N SER A 65 9.96 8.34 1.70
CA SER A 65 9.62 8.58 0.31
C SER A 65 9.68 7.30 -0.52
N LEU A 66 10.76 6.51 -0.41
CA LEU A 66 10.88 5.25 -1.14
C LEU A 66 9.79 4.26 -0.73
N GLY A 67 9.50 4.13 0.57
CA GLY A 67 8.42 3.28 1.07
C GLY A 67 7.05 3.65 0.48
N VAL A 68 6.72 4.94 0.42
CA VAL A 68 5.46 5.42 -0.19
C VAL A 68 5.40 5.06 -1.67
N TYR A 69 6.49 5.25 -2.42
CA TYR A 69 6.55 4.89 -3.84
C TYR A 69 6.47 3.37 -4.06
N THR A 70 7.11 2.55 -3.22
CA THR A 70 6.98 1.09 -3.30
C THR A 70 5.54 0.63 -3.03
N VAL A 71 4.88 1.18 -2.01
CA VAL A 71 3.47 0.89 -1.73
C VAL A 71 2.59 1.30 -2.91
N LEU A 72 2.83 2.49 -3.48
CA LEU A 72 2.09 2.97 -4.62
C LEU A 72 2.32 2.11 -5.88
N PHE A 73 3.53 1.63 -6.12
CA PHE A 73 3.85 0.70 -7.19
C PHE A 73 2.99 -0.57 -7.09
N LEU A 74 2.98 -1.22 -5.92
CA LEU A 74 2.21 -2.44 -5.67
C LEU A 74 0.71 -2.21 -5.87
N LYS A 75 0.19 -1.08 -5.36
CA LYS A 75 -1.20 -0.67 -5.54
C LYS A 75 -1.56 -0.47 -7.01
N LEU A 76 -0.77 0.31 -7.75
CA LEU A 76 -1.06 0.60 -9.16
C LEU A 76 -0.92 -0.65 -10.04
N TYR A 77 0.00 -1.56 -9.72
CA TYR A 77 0.09 -2.87 -10.36
C TYR A 77 -1.22 -3.66 -10.18
N SER A 78 -1.67 -3.82 -8.94
CA SER A 78 -2.93 -4.52 -8.65
C SER A 78 -4.15 -3.84 -9.28
N TYR A 79 -4.19 -2.50 -9.29
CA TYR A 79 -5.22 -1.72 -9.95
C TYR A 79 -5.30 -2.00 -11.45
N GLN A 80 -4.15 -2.01 -12.12
CA GLN A 80 -4.08 -2.31 -13.55
C GLN A 80 -4.57 -3.74 -13.84
N ASP A 81 -4.09 -4.73 -13.09
CA ASP A 81 -4.40 -6.14 -13.35
C ASP A 81 -5.89 -6.44 -13.14
N THR A 82 -6.46 -5.96 -12.04
CA THR A 82 -7.88 -6.13 -11.73
C THR A 82 -8.78 -5.44 -12.77
N ASN A 83 -8.43 -4.22 -13.21
CA ASN A 83 -9.20 -3.52 -14.25
C ASN A 83 -9.05 -4.19 -15.62
N ARG A 84 -7.87 -4.72 -15.94
CA ARG A 84 -7.64 -5.53 -17.14
C ARG A 84 -8.55 -6.76 -17.14
N TRP A 85 -8.58 -7.50 -16.03
CA TRP A 85 -9.45 -8.67 -15.87
C TRP A 85 -10.93 -8.31 -16.03
N CYS A 86 -11.41 -7.24 -15.36
CA CYS A 86 -12.78 -6.77 -15.50
C CYS A 86 -13.16 -6.38 -16.93
N ARG A 87 -12.24 -5.73 -17.64
CA ARG A 87 -12.41 -5.34 -19.05
C ARG A 87 -12.48 -6.56 -19.97
N GLU A 88 -11.68 -7.59 -19.70
CA GLU A 88 -11.71 -8.85 -20.46
C GLU A 88 -13.02 -9.61 -20.26
N ILE A 89 -13.50 -9.71 -19.02
CA ILE A 89 -14.82 -10.29 -18.70
C ILE A 89 -15.93 -9.53 -19.42
N ARG A 90 -15.92 -8.19 -19.39
CA ARG A 90 -16.93 -7.38 -20.08
C ARG A 90 -16.94 -7.64 -21.58
N LYS A 91 -15.77 -7.74 -22.21
CA LYS A 91 -15.64 -8.07 -23.65
C LYS A 91 -16.14 -9.48 -23.96
N ALA A 92 -15.83 -10.46 -23.11
CA ALA A 92 -16.33 -11.82 -23.25
C ALA A 92 -17.86 -11.89 -23.13
N LYS A 93 -18.44 -11.17 -22.15
CA LYS A 93 -19.89 -11.06 -21.96
C LYS A 93 -20.57 -10.42 -23.16
N ALA A 94 -20.00 -9.35 -23.72
CA ALA A 94 -20.51 -8.71 -24.93
C ALA A 94 -20.51 -9.67 -26.14
N LYS A 95 -19.41 -10.41 -26.35
CA LYS A 95 -19.32 -11.44 -27.42
C LYS A 95 -20.32 -12.59 -27.25
N ARG A 96 -20.58 -13.00 -26.00
CA ARG A 96 -21.59 -14.02 -25.71
C ARG A 96 -23.00 -13.49 -26.01
N LEU A 97 -23.29 -12.25 -25.61
CA LEU A 97 -24.58 -11.62 -25.87
C LEU A 97 -24.85 -11.50 -27.38
N THR A 98 -23.85 -11.08 -28.17
CA THR A 98 -23.98 -11.02 -29.64
C THR A 98 -24.16 -12.40 -30.28
N ARG A 99 -23.62 -13.47 -29.66
CA ARG A 99 -23.82 -14.86 -30.12
C ARG A 99 -25.16 -15.46 -29.70
N SER A 100 -25.79 -14.97 -28.62
CA SER A 100 -27.05 -15.50 -28.08
C SER A 100 -28.31 -14.82 -28.63
N TYR A 101 -28.21 -13.84 -29.53
CA TYR A 101 -29.37 -13.24 -30.21
C TYR A 101 -30.13 -14.22 -31.14
N SER A 102 -29.73 -15.50 -31.22
CA SER A 102 -30.48 -16.57 -31.87
C SER A 102 -31.56 -17.22 -31.00
N CYS A 103 -31.74 -16.81 -29.73
CA CYS A 103 -32.85 -17.29 -28.88
C CYS A 103 -33.44 -16.16 -28.02
N PRO A 104 -34.78 -16.01 -27.94
CA PRO A 104 -35.39 -15.04 -27.04
C PRO A 104 -35.23 -15.53 -25.60
N SER A 105 -34.67 -14.70 -24.70
CA SER A 105 -34.56 -15.03 -23.28
C SER A 105 -35.29 -14.03 -22.40
N VAL A 106 -36.04 -14.62 -21.48
CA VAL A 106 -37.03 -14.07 -20.56
C VAL A 106 -36.42 -13.06 -19.58
N SER A 107 -37.13 -11.95 -19.35
CA SER A 107 -36.79 -10.91 -18.38
C SER A 107 -36.86 -11.45 -16.95
N GLN A 108 -35.71 -11.75 -16.35
CA GLN A 108 -35.59 -11.95 -14.90
C GLN A 108 -35.48 -10.59 -14.20
N SER A 109 -36.62 -10.12 -13.69
CA SER A 109 -36.70 -9.04 -12.71
C SER A 109 -36.34 -9.58 -11.33
N ASN A 110 -35.09 -9.41 -10.89
CA ASN A 110 -34.74 -9.58 -9.48
C ASN A 110 -34.52 -8.21 -8.84
N GLY A 111 -35.55 -7.74 -8.15
CA GLY A 111 -35.41 -6.70 -7.14
C GLY A 111 -34.76 -7.29 -5.90
N SER A 112 -33.62 -6.72 -5.49
CA SER A 112 -33.05 -6.94 -4.15
C SER A 112 -31.99 -5.88 -3.83
N ALA A 113 -32.27 -5.08 -2.80
CA ALA A 113 -31.39 -4.22 -2.00
C ALA A 113 -30.42 -3.27 -2.74
N VAL A 114 -30.70 -1.97 -2.59
CA VAL A 114 -29.91 -0.82 -3.04
C VAL A 114 -28.59 -0.72 -2.26
N HIS A 115 -27.65 -1.61 -2.51
CA HIS A 115 -26.23 -1.27 -2.43
C HIS A 115 -25.77 -1.09 -3.87
N SER A 116 -25.38 0.12 -4.24
CA SER A 116 -24.89 0.43 -5.59
C SER A 116 -23.59 -0.34 -5.86
N HIS A 117 -23.71 -1.58 -6.34
CA HIS A 117 -22.57 -2.42 -6.67
C HIS A 117 -21.83 -1.80 -7.86
N VAL A 118 -20.67 -1.22 -7.60
CA VAL A 118 -19.90 -0.53 -8.64
C VAL A 118 -19.39 -1.59 -9.62
N SER A 119 -19.73 -1.41 -10.89
CA SER A 119 -19.35 -2.31 -11.97
C SER A 119 -18.51 -1.57 -13.00
N TYR A 120 -17.52 -2.24 -13.60
CA TYR A 120 -16.69 -1.63 -14.63
C TYR A 120 -17.53 -1.17 -15.83
N PRO A 121 -17.40 0.08 -16.30
CA PRO A 121 -16.33 1.06 -16.06
C PRO A 121 -16.66 2.14 -15.02
N GLY A 122 -17.75 2.00 -14.27
CA GLY A 122 -18.23 2.99 -13.30
C GLY A 122 -17.30 3.20 -12.10
N ASN A 123 -16.31 2.32 -11.90
CA ASN A 123 -15.28 2.44 -10.86
C ASN A 123 -14.14 3.41 -11.22
N LEU A 124 -14.07 3.90 -12.47
CA LEU A 124 -12.99 4.77 -12.96
C LEU A 124 -13.18 6.24 -12.53
N THR A 125 -13.49 6.46 -11.26
CA THR A 125 -13.66 7.79 -10.66
C THR A 125 -12.39 8.22 -9.91
N HIS A 126 -12.17 9.53 -9.76
CA HIS A 126 -11.06 10.02 -8.93
C HIS A 126 -11.27 9.64 -7.46
N ARG A 127 -12.53 9.62 -7.00
CA ARG A 127 -12.89 9.25 -5.63
C ARG A 127 -12.49 7.82 -5.31
N ASP A 128 -12.82 6.86 -6.18
CA ASP A 128 -12.50 5.45 -5.94
C ASP A 128 -10.99 5.18 -6.03
N MET A 129 -10.31 5.86 -6.96
CA MET A 129 -8.85 5.79 -7.08
C MET A 129 -8.17 6.28 -5.80
N TYR A 130 -8.48 7.49 -5.34
CA TYR A 130 -7.87 8.03 -4.11
C TYR A 130 -8.29 7.25 -2.87
N TYR A 131 -9.53 6.76 -2.82
CA TYR A 131 -9.94 5.86 -1.75
C TYR A 131 -9.02 4.63 -1.68
N PHE A 132 -8.76 3.98 -2.81
CA PHE A 132 -7.87 2.82 -2.87
C PHE A 132 -6.42 3.18 -2.53
N VAL A 133 -5.92 4.33 -3.01
CA VAL A 133 -4.55 4.78 -2.70
C VAL A 133 -4.33 4.89 -1.19
N PHE A 134 -5.30 5.43 -0.45
CA PHE A 134 -5.20 5.58 1.00
C PHE A 134 -5.63 4.34 1.80
N ALA A 135 -6.45 3.44 1.23
CA ALA A 135 -6.90 2.24 1.91
C ALA A 135 -5.71 1.36 2.34
N PRO A 136 -5.71 0.77 3.54
CA PRO A 136 -4.59 -0.01 4.07
C PRO A 136 -4.56 -1.44 3.48
N THR A 137 -4.61 -1.54 2.15
CA THR A 137 -4.52 -2.79 1.39
C THR A 137 -3.74 -2.57 0.09
N LEU A 138 -3.04 -3.60 -0.38
CA LEU A 138 -2.30 -3.55 -1.65
C LEU A 138 -3.11 -4.12 -2.82
N CYS A 139 -4.13 -4.93 -2.53
CA CYS A 139 -4.95 -5.58 -3.54
C CYS A 139 -6.16 -4.71 -3.88
N TYR A 140 -6.27 -4.29 -5.14
CA TYR A 140 -7.42 -3.54 -5.62
C TYR A 140 -8.64 -4.45 -5.76
N GLN A 141 -9.78 -3.96 -5.29
CA GLN A 141 -11.09 -4.56 -5.49
C GLN A 141 -12.07 -3.46 -5.88
N LEU A 142 -13.09 -3.80 -6.67
CA LEU A 142 -14.08 -2.81 -7.11
C LEU A 142 -14.94 -2.32 -5.96
N ASN A 143 -15.31 -3.23 -5.06
CA ASN A 143 -16.20 -2.96 -3.93
C ASN A 143 -15.54 -3.46 -2.64
N PHE A 144 -14.90 -2.55 -1.91
CA PHE A 144 -14.33 -2.88 -0.60
C PHE A 144 -15.42 -2.97 0.48
N PRO A 145 -15.34 -3.93 1.42
CA PRO A 145 -16.26 -4.00 2.54
C PRO A 145 -16.13 -2.72 3.39
N ARG A 146 -17.27 -2.12 3.75
CA ARG A 146 -17.30 -0.86 4.50
C ARG A 146 -17.84 -1.05 5.90
N SER A 147 -17.20 -0.38 6.86
CA SER A 147 -17.74 -0.23 8.21
C SER A 147 -18.93 0.74 8.19
N PRO A 148 -20.03 0.48 8.92
CA PRO A 148 -21.24 1.31 8.86
C PRO A 148 -21.06 2.70 9.48
N ARG A 149 -20.14 2.84 10.45
CA ARG A 149 -19.86 4.09 11.16
C ARG A 149 -18.42 4.15 11.64
N ILE A 150 -17.93 5.37 11.85
CA ILE A 150 -16.62 5.61 12.49
C ILE A 150 -16.80 5.52 14.02
N ARG A 151 -16.09 4.60 14.65
CA ARG A 151 -16.07 4.39 16.10
C ARG A 151 -15.00 5.28 16.73
N VAL A 152 -15.38 6.52 17.07
CA VAL A 152 -14.46 7.54 17.61
C VAL A 152 -13.68 7.04 18.84
N ARG A 153 -14.32 6.30 19.76
CA ARG A 153 -13.62 5.72 20.93
C ARG A 153 -12.50 4.76 20.52
N PHE A 154 -12.74 3.94 19.50
CA PHE A 154 -11.71 3.05 18.95
C PHE A 154 -10.60 3.86 18.28
N LEU A 155 -10.95 4.87 17.47
CA LEU A 155 -10.01 5.74 16.78
C LEU A 155 -9.08 6.49 17.76
N MET A 156 -9.64 7.10 18.81
CA MET A 156 -8.87 7.80 19.84
C MET A 156 -7.94 6.85 20.60
N ARG A 157 -8.41 5.64 20.93
CA ARG A 157 -7.56 4.61 21.54
C ARG A 157 -6.37 4.27 20.64
N ARG A 158 -6.59 4.05 19.34
CA ARG A 158 -5.49 3.78 18.40
C ARG A 158 -4.53 4.96 18.28
N LEU A 159 -5.03 6.19 18.30
CA LEU A 159 -4.21 7.40 18.29
C LEU A 159 -3.29 7.47 19.53
N PHE A 160 -3.81 7.22 20.73
CA PHE A 160 -3.00 7.21 21.95
C PHE A 160 -1.95 6.09 21.94
N GLU A 161 -2.33 4.89 21.49
CA GLU A 161 -1.37 3.79 21.31
C GLU A 161 -0.26 4.18 20.32
N MET A 162 -0.60 4.82 19.19
CA MET A 162 0.39 5.30 18.22
C MET A 162 1.37 6.31 18.83
N LEU A 163 0.88 7.28 19.60
CA LEU A 163 1.74 8.28 20.26
C LEU A 163 2.63 7.64 21.33
N PHE A 164 2.07 6.74 22.14
CA PHE A 164 2.80 6.01 23.18
C PHE A 164 3.92 5.17 22.59
N PHE A 165 3.62 4.31 21.60
CA PHE A 165 4.63 3.44 21.01
C PHE A 165 5.67 4.21 20.20
N MET A 166 5.34 5.36 19.58
CA MET A 166 6.34 6.23 18.97
C MET A 166 7.32 6.79 19.99
N GLN A 167 6.83 7.30 21.12
CA GLN A 167 7.70 7.80 22.19
C GLN A 167 8.54 6.67 22.80
N LEU A 168 7.96 5.49 22.97
CA LEU A 168 8.68 4.31 23.45
C LEU A 168 9.80 3.89 22.48
N LEU A 169 9.55 3.87 21.16
CA LEU A 169 10.55 3.57 20.14
C LEU A 169 11.70 4.57 20.17
N VAL A 170 11.39 5.87 20.19
CA VAL A 170 12.41 6.92 20.28
C VAL A 170 13.22 6.79 21.57
N GLY A 171 12.56 6.55 22.70
CA GLY A 171 13.20 6.33 23.99
C GLY A 171 14.14 5.13 24.00
N LEU A 172 13.71 3.98 23.49
CA LEU A 172 14.54 2.77 23.39
C LEU A 172 15.76 2.99 22.48
N ILE A 173 15.57 3.65 21.34
CA ILE A 173 16.66 3.98 20.43
C ILE A 173 17.68 4.90 21.12
N GLN A 174 17.22 6.00 21.73
CA GLN A 174 18.08 7.01 22.34
C GLN A 174 18.80 6.50 23.59
N GLN A 175 18.12 5.77 24.46
CA GLN A 175 18.66 5.38 25.78
C GLN A 175 19.40 4.04 25.74
N TRP A 176 19.00 3.12 24.85
CA TRP A 176 19.59 1.78 24.81
C TRP A 176 20.47 1.56 23.58
N MET A 177 19.94 1.83 22.39
CA MET A 177 20.65 1.49 21.14
C MET A 177 21.83 2.45 20.87
N VAL A 178 21.62 3.76 20.98
CA VAL A 178 22.64 4.77 20.68
C VAL A 178 23.88 4.63 21.58
N PRO A 179 23.78 4.50 22.92
CA PRO A 179 24.96 4.35 23.78
C PRO A 179 25.71 3.04 23.49
N THR A 180 24.99 1.96 23.20
CA THR A 180 25.60 0.67 22.85
C THR A 180 26.43 0.78 21.57
N ILE A 181 25.95 1.53 20.57
CA ILE A 181 26.69 1.79 19.33
C ILE A 181 27.86 2.75 19.58
N GLN A 182 27.65 3.87 20.28
CA GLN A 182 28.67 4.89 20.55
C GLN A 182 29.83 4.40 21.43
N ASN A 183 29.58 3.46 22.35
CA ASN A 183 30.64 2.81 23.12
C ASN A 183 31.59 1.96 22.24
N SER A 184 31.30 1.86 20.94
CA SER A 184 31.91 0.91 20.04
C SER A 184 32.10 1.49 18.62
N MET A 185 32.39 2.79 18.50
CA MET A 185 32.47 3.59 17.24
C MET A 185 33.39 3.09 16.12
N LYS A 186 34.09 1.96 16.27
CA LYS A 186 34.78 1.32 15.15
C LYS A 186 33.73 0.81 14.15
N PRO A 187 33.76 1.27 12.88
CA PRO A 187 32.87 0.77 11.84
C PRO A 187 32.97 -0.74 11.73
N PHE A 188 31.85 -1.42 11.47
CA PHE A 188 31.84 -2.88 11.28
C PHE A 188 32.77 -3.36 10.16
N GLN A 189 33.07 -2.50 9.19
CA GLN A 189 33.94 -2.80 8.04
C GLN A 189 35.42 -2.99 8.41
N GLU A 190 35.87 -2.48 9.57
CA GLU A 190 37.29 -2.49 9.96
C GLU A 190 37.57 -3.41 11.17
N MET A 191 36.60 -4.24 11.56
CA MET A 191 36.63 -4.91 12.86
C MET A 191 36.83 -6.43 12.77
N ASP A 192 37.60 -6.96 13.71
CA ASP A 192 37.79 -8.41 13.90
C ASP A 192 36.45 -9.14 14.10
N PHE A 193 36.30 -10.30 13.45
CA PHE A 193 35.06 -11.09 13.46
C PHE A 193 34.53 -11.39 14.87
N SER A 194 35.41 -11.72 15.82
CA SER A 194 35.03 -12.01 17.21
C SER A 194 34.38 -10.81 17.91
N ARG A 195 34.92 -9.60 17.70
CA ARG A 195 34.37 -8.35 18.25
C ARG A 195 33.06 -7.96 17.56
N MET A 196 32.91 -8.30 16.28
CA MET A 196 31.65 -8.10 15.55
C MET A 196 30.52 -8.94 16.15
N VAL A 197 30.75 -10.22 16.40
CA VAL A 197 29.74 -11.12 16.98
C VAL A 197 29.34 -10.66 18.39
N GLU A 198 30.29 -10.28 19.25
CA GLU A 198 30.00 -9.77 20.59
C GLU A 198 29.07 -8.54 20.55
N ARG A 199 29.32 -7.60 19.63
CA ARG A 199 28.49 -6.40 19.48
C ARG A 199 27.11 -6.70 18.90
N LEU A 200 27.02 -7.59 17.92
CA LEU A 200 25.74 -8.03 17.36
C LEU A 200 24.87 -8.67 18.44
N LEU A 201 25.44 -9.49 19.31
CA LEU A 201 24.71 -10.10 20.44
C LEU A 201 24.18 -9.05 21.42
N LYS A 202 24.99 -8.02 21.74
CA LYS A 202 24.56 -6.89 22.60
C LYS A 202 23.43 -6.07 21.97
N LEU A 203 23.41 -5.94 20.64
CA LEU A 203 22.38 -5.22 19.91
C LEU A 203 21.15 -6.07 19.57
N ALA A 204 21.26 -7.41 19.63
CA ALA A 204 20.19 -8.30 19.22
C ALA A 204 18.91 -8.06 20.03
N VAL A 205 19.00 -8.07 21.36
CA VAL A 205 17.82 -7.89 22.23
C VAL A 205 17.10 -6.56 22.00
N PRO A 206 17.77 -5.38 22.07
CA PRO A 206 17.09 -4.11 21.82
C PRO A 206 16.57 -4.00 20.38
N ASN A 207 17.27 -4.56 19.40
CA ASN A 207 16.79 -4.59 18.02
C ASN A 207 15.49 -5.40 17.88
N HIS A 208 15.41 -6.61 18.44
CA HIS A 208 14.19 -7.43 18.39
C HIS A 208 13.02 -6.71 19.07
N LEU A 209 13.26 -6.10 20.24
CA LEU A 209 12.22 -5.35 20.95
C LEU A 209 11.70 -4.16 20.14
N ILE A 210 12.60 -3.39 19.51
CA ILE A 210 12.24 -2.29 18.60
C ILE A 210 11.39 -2.80 17.44
N TRP A 211 11.75 -3.94 16.83
CA TRP A 211 10.99 -4.54 15.74
C TRP A 211 9.59 -5.00 16.16
N LEU A 212 9.45 -5.61 17.34
CA LEU A 212 8.14 -6.02 17.88
C LEU A 212 7.23 -4.82 18.15
N ILE A 213 7.78 -3.76 18.74
CA ILE A 213 7.04 -2.53 19.01
C ILE A 213 6.67 -1.84 17.70
N PHE A 214 7.60 -1.77 16.74
CA PHE A 214 7.34 -1.21 15.42
C PHE A 214 6.24 -1.99 14.68
N PHE A 215 6.27 -3.33 14.76
CA PHE A 215 5.23 -4.18 14.19
C PHE A 215 3.84 -3.82 14.76
N TYR A 216 3.71 -3.77 16.09
CA TYR A 216 2.43 -3.42 16.73
C TYR A 216 2.01 -1.98 16.40
N TRP A 217 2.95 -1.03 16.45
CA TRP A 217 2.69 0.36 16.14
C TRP A 217 2.19 0.55 14.69
N PHE A 218 2.84 -0.10 13.72
CA PHE A 218 2.53 0.05 12.31
C PHE A 218 1.33 -0.80 11.88
N PHE A 219 1.44 -2.13 11.97
CA PHE A 219 0.43 -3.07 11.45
C PHE A 219 -0.83 -3.14 12.29
N HIS A 220 -0.71 -3.03 13.62
CA HIS A 220 -1.88 -3.04 14.47
C HIS A 220 -2.47 -1.63 14.62
N SER A 221 -1.72 -0.68 15.17
CA SER A 221 -2.29 0.62 15.56
C SER A 221 -2.52 1.54 14.36
N SER A 222 -1.49 1.77 13.54
CA SER A 222 -1.55 2.72 12.42
C SER A 222 -2.48 2.25 11.29
N MET A 223 -2.38 0.98 10.86
CA MET A 223 -3.29 0.46 9.81
C MET A 223 -4.75 0.41 10.27
N ASN A 224 -5.04 0.03 11.53
CA ASN A 224 -6.42 0.08 12.05
C ASN A 224 -6.94 1.51 12.19
N PHE A 225 -6.07 2.47 12.54
CA PHE A 225 -6.44 3.89 12.57
C PHE A 225 -6.86 4.37 11.17
N VAL A 226 -6.02 4.11 10.15
CA VAL A 226 -6.31 4.45 8.76
C VAL A 226 -7.58 3.72 8.27
N ALA A 227 -7.73 2.43 8.60
CA ALA A 227 -8.91 1.65 8.24
C ALA A 227 -10.18 2.23 8.84
N GLU A 228 -10.18 2.59 10.12
CA GLU A 228 -11.34 3.19 10.76
C GLU A 228 -11.68 4.56 10.16
N LEU A 229 -10.68 5.41 9.89
CA LEU A 229 -10.85 6.72 9.27
C LEU A 229 -11.47 6.60 7.86
N LEU A 230 -11.05 5.60 7.09
CA LEU A 230 -11.54 5.31 5.74
C LEU A 230 -12.78 4.39 5.72
N GLN A 231 -13.30 4.03 6.89
CA GLN A 231 -14.39 3.05 7.05
C GLN A 231 -14.11 1.73 6.30
N PHE A 232 -12.85 1.32 6.22
CA PHE A 232 -12.42 0.06 5.63
C PHE A 232 -12.78 -1.09 6.59
N GLY A 233 -13.59 -2.02 6.09
CA GLY A 233 -14.16 -3.13 6.87
C GLY A 233 -13.24 -4.33 7.01
N ASP A 234 -12.33 -4.54 6.05
CA ASP A 234 -11.35 -5.62 6.09
C ASP A 234 -10.15 -5.18 6.94
N ARG A 235 -9.90 -5.89 8.05
CA ARG A 235 -8.89 -5.47 9.05
C ARG A 235 -7.93 -6.59 9.42
N GLU A 236 -7.87 -7.62 8.59
CA GLU A 236 -6.96 -8.74 8.77
C GLU A 236 -5.60 -8.41 8.13
N PHE A 237 -4.84 -7.51 8.76
CA PHE A 237 -3.53 -7.09 8.25
C PHE A 237 -2.41 -8.10 8.51
N TYR A 238 -2.58 -8.95 9.51
CA TYR A 238 -1.63 -9.99 9.91
C TYR A 238 -2.39 -11.13 10.61
N ARG A 239 -1.77 -12.30 10.64
CA ARG A 239 -2.23 -13.48 11.40
C ARG A 239 -1.30 -13.75 12.58
N ASP A 240 -1.63 -14.76 13.38
CA ASP A 240 -0.92 -15.13 14.62
C ASP A 240 0.47 -15.73 14.34
N TRP A 241 1.36 -14.94 13.75
CA TRP A 241 2.71 -15.33 13.32
C TRP A 241 3.61 -15.71 14.50
N TRP A 242 3.28 -15.28 15.72
CA TRP A 242 3.99 -15.68 16.94
C TRP A 242 3.75 -17.16 17.30
N ASN A 243 2.73 -17.80 16.72
CA ASN A 243 2.45 -19.24 16.84
C ASN A 243 2.92 -20.04 15.61
N ALA A 244 3.75 -19.46 14.73
CA ALA A 244 4.23 -20.16 13.56
C ALA A 244 5.19 -21.29 13.97
N GLU A 245 4.83 -22.54 13.66
CA GLU A 245 5.65 -23.73 13.93
C GLU A 245 6.83 -23.85 12.96
N THR A 246 6.70 -23.25 11.77
CA THR A 246 7.71 -23.24 10.71
C THR A 246 7.95 -21.81 10.23
N ILE A 247 9.18 -21.56 9.76
CA ILE A 247 9.57 -20.31 9.10
C ILE A 247 8.82 -20.15 7.77
#